data_AF-A0A0D3LK17-F1
#
_entry.id   AF-A0A0D3LK17-F1
#
_cell.length_a   1.000
_cell.length_b   1.000
_cell.length_c   1.000
_cell.angle_alpha   90.00
_cell.angle_beta   90.00
_cell.angle_gamma   90.00
#
_symmetry.space_group_name_H-M   'P 1'
#
loop_
_entity.id
_entity.type
_entity.pdbx_description
1 polymer ?
#
loop_
_entity_poly.entity_id
_entity_poly.type
_entity_poly.pdbx_seq_one_letter_code
_entity_poly.pdbx_strand_id
1 'polypeptide(L)'
;MGFEAVLSVSVVLLFDGLFALFGAVGTPVLIGLQVPLQLSPHQVQQISLLAAGLGVLASSVILLFIFRLFAASHAPLQHKGKVVLLYLFFAVPFCLFAYLIAELATVLAALLMLALSIWYLKRRDTRIDLSPWLPYLLLAILLLLPKLFNPLSRWIGWDVGFADLFGSGISTSFKPMQSPLIPFLIVGFGVALYKKSPSLYLGDAFKKILNVFVVLFPSIAVAQLMINSGVTQPSMIQYISELQSGLGSFYPLMAPFVGVVGAFITGSTTISNVVFGASQLETAQLLAMEPVVILSLQHTGAALGNSICLFNINAAASIANLQNYRQVLANNLLPAVCGTLLAGLLGLGLLFLL
;
A
#
# COMPACT_ATOMS: atom_id res chain seq x y z
N MET A 1 -3.05 14.30 25.14
CA MET A 1 -3.42 12.88 24.91
C MET A 1 -2.60 11.88 25.75
N GLY A 2 -1.53 12.29 26.44
CA GLY A 2 -1.00 11.58 27.62
C GLY A 2 -0.25 10.25 27.40
N PHE A 3 -0.14 9.74 26.17
CA PHE A 3 0.66 8.55 25.88
C PHE A 3 2.12 8.91 25.60
N GLU A 4 3.03 8.01 25.97
CA GLU A 4 4.44 8.12 25.64
C GLU A 4 4.63 8.23 24.12
N ALA A 5 5.52 9.14 23.68
CA ALA A 5 5.74 9.39 22.27
C ALA A 5 6.24 8.12 21.53
N VAL A 6 7.11 7.32 22.16
CA VAL A 6 7.59 6.04 21.60
C VAL A 6 6.44 5.07 21.34
N LEU A 7 5.52 4.92 22.31
CA LEU A 7 4.34 4.06 22.16
C LEU A 7 3.47 4.55 21.00
N SER A 8 3.21 5.85 20.94
CA SER A 8 2.36 6.46 19.91
C SER A 8 2.94 6.26 18.51
N VAL A 9 4.24 6.52 18.33
CA VAL A 9 4.94 6.32 17.06
C VAL A 9 4.97 4.84 16.67
N SER A 10 5.26 3.94 17.61
CA SER A 10 5.27 2.48 17.36
C SER A 10 3.92 2.00 16.82
N VAL A 11 2.82 2.39 17.48
CA VAL A 11 1.46 1.96 17.12
C VAL A 11 1.02 2.53 15.78
N VAL A 12 1.32 3.80 15.49
CA VAL A 12 1.00 4.42 14.20
C VAL A 12 1.71 3.70 13.05
N LEU A 13 2.99 3.38 13.20
CA LEU A 13 3.76 2.65 12.20
C LEU A 13 3.29 1.21 12.00
N LEU A 14 2.83 0.54 13.07
CA LEU A 14 2.22 -0.79 12.95
C LEU A 14 0.94 -0.77 12.11
N PHE A 15 0.13 0.29 12.20
CA PHE A 15 -1.04 0.48 11.34
C PHE A 15 -0.67 0.94 9.92
N ASP A 16 0.42 1.68 9.76
CA ASP A 16 0.93 2.07 8.43
C ASP A 16 1.15 0.85 7.53
N GLY A 17 1.61 -0.27 8.11
CA GLY A 17 1.77 -1.54 7.40
C GLY A 17 0.49 -2.10 6.77
N LEU A 18 -0.70 -1.75 7.26
CA LEU A 18 -1.99 -2.12 6.67
C LEU A 18 -2.43 -1.13 5.59
N PHE A 19 -2.26 0.17 5.84
CA PHE A 19 -2.69 1.22 4.93
C PHE A 19 -1.83 1.31 3.67
N ALA A 20 -0.57 0.89 3.76
CA ALA A 20 0.41 0.91 2.68
C ALA A 20 0.11 -0.07 1.52
N LEU A 21 -0.85 -1.00 1.69
CA LEU A 21 -1.30 -1.92 0.63
C LEU A 21 -1.78 -1.16 -0.62
N PHE A 22 -2.81 -0.33 -0.51
CA PHE A 22 -3.30 0.49 -1.62
C PHE A 22 -2.86 1.96 -1.51
N GLY A 23 -1.66 2.18 -0.95
CA GLY A 23 -1.08 3.51 -0.76
C GLY A 23 -1.13 4.38 -2.02
N ALA A 24 -1.22 5.70 -1.85
CA ALA A 24 -1.30 6.67 -2.95
C ALA A 24 -2.31 6.27 -4.06
N VAL A 25 -3.49 5.79 -3.67
CA VAL A 25 -4.60 5.45 -4.57
C VAL A 25 -4.25 4.28 -5.51
N GLY A 26 -3.77 3.16 -4.94
CA GLY A 26 -3.53 1.92 -5.69
C GLY A 26 -2.20 1.84 -6.44
N THR A 27 -1.34 2.87 -6.34
CA THR A 27 -0.03 2.85 -7.03
C THR A 27 0.85 1.65 -6.70
N PRO A 28 0.87 1.08 -5.48
CA PRO A 28 1.64 -0.13 -5.19
C PRO A 28 1.29 -1.33 -6.06
N VAL A 29 0.04 -1.44 -6.52
CA VAL A 29 -0.40 -2.53 -7.38
C VAL A 29 -0.31 -2.12 -8.84
N LEU A 30 -0.82 -0.94 -9.22
CA LEU A 30 -0.81 -0.48 -10.61
C LEU A 30 0.61 -0.24 -11.14
N ILE A 31 1.36 0.62 -10.45
CA ILE A 31 2.73 1.00 -10.86
C ILE A 31 3.73 -0.04 -10.35
N GLY A 32 3.48 -0.63 -9.18
CA GLY A 32 4.38 -1.61 -8.58
C GLY A 32 4.35 -2.98 -9.24
N LEU A 33 3.20 -3.46 -9.70
CA LEU A 33 3.05 -4.81 -10.25
C LEU A 33 2.48 -4.80 -11.67
N GLN A 34 1.35 -4.15 -11.90
CA GLN A 34 0.63 -4.26 -13.18
C GLN A 34 1.46 -3.76 -14.36
N VAL A 35 2.01 -2.54 -14.28
CA VAL A 35 2.74 -1.94 -15.39
C VAL A 35 4.05 -2.68 -15.68
N PRO A 36 4.93 -2.96 -14.70
CA PRO A 36 6.18 -3.67 -14.97
C PRO A 36 6.00 -5.12 -15.41
N LEU A 37 4.97 -5.81 -14.90
CA LEU A 37 4.74 -7.24 -15.15
C LEU A 37 3.66 -7.50 -16.21
N GLN A 38 3.09 -6.44 -16.79
CA GLN A 38 2.02 -6.51 -17.80
C GLN A 38 0.81 -7.36 -17.39
N LEU A 39 0.41 -7.27 -16.12
CA LEU A 39 -0.69 -8.07 -15.58
C LEU A 39 -2.05 -7.63 -16.14
N SER A 40 -2.92 -8.60 -16.36
CA SER A 40 -4.31 -8.33 -16.74
C SER A 40 -5.08 -7.62 -15.59
N PRO A 41 -6.11 -6.81 -15.90
CA PRO A 41 -6.96 -6.20 -14.87
C PRO A 41 -7.58 -7.21 -13.91
N HIS A 42 -7.89 -8.42 -14.38
CA HIS A 42 -8.41 -9.50 -13.55
C HIS A 42 -7.38 -10.00 -12.53
N GLN A 43 -6.15 -10.26 -12.96
CA GLN A 43 -5.06 -10.65 -12.04
C GLN A 43 -4.81 -9.56 -11.00
N VAL A 44 -4.84 -8.29 -11.40
CA VAL A 44 -4.70 -7.14 -10.49
C VAL A 44 -5.81 -7.12 -9.43
N GLN A 45 -7.05 -7.38 -9.83
CA GLN A 45 -8.18 -7.47 -8.91
C GLN A 45 -8.02 -8.63 -7.93
N GLN A 46 -7.59 -9.81 -8.39
CA GLN A 46 -7.36 -10.97 -7.54
C GLN A 46 -6.19 -10.75 -6.56
N ILE A 47 -5.07 -10.21 -7.03
CA ILE A 47 -3.92 -9.84 -6.18
C ILE A 47 -4.38 -8.86 -5.10
N SER A 48 -5.17 -7.85 -5.48
CA SER A 48 -5.69 -6.84 -4.56
C SER A 48 -6.59 -7.46 -3.48
N LEU A 49 -7.53 -8.31 -3.87
CA LEU A 49 -8.43 -8.97 -2.93
C LEU A 49 -7.68 -9.91 -1.97
N LEU A 50 -6.80 -10.75 -2.50
CA LEU A 50 -6.01 -11.68 -1.69
C LEU A 50 -5.08 -10.92 -0.73
N ALA A 51 -4.36 -9.91 -1.23
CA ALA A 51 -3.46 -9.13 -0.38
C ALA A 51 -4.19 -8.33 0.70
N ALA A 52 -5.41 -7.84 0.42
CA ALA A 52 -6.26 -7.21 1.42
C ALA A 52 -6.69 -8.20 2.50
N GLY A 53 -7.11 -9.41 2.12
CA GLY A 53 -7.46 -10.48 3.06
C GLY A 53 -6.27 -10.91 3.92
N LEU A 54 -5.13 -11.19 3.30
CA LEU A 54 -3.88 -11.53 3.98
C LEU A 54 -3.43 -10.42 4.92
N GLY A 55 -3.50 -9.16 4.49
CA GLY A 55 -3.14 -7.99 5.29
C GLY A 55 -4.03 -7.77 6.50
N VAL A 56 -5.35 -7.96 6.35
CA VAL A 56 -6.32 -7.90 7.46
C VAL A 56 -6.02 -9.02 8.47
N LEU A 57 -5.83 -10.26 8.01
CA LEU A 57 -5.51 -11.38 8.90
C LEU A 57 -4.16 -11.17 9.62
N ALA A 58 -3.12 -10.74 8.90
CA ALA A 58 -1.83 -10.36 9.50
C ALA A 58 -1.98 -9.24 10.54
N SER A 59 -2.81 -8.24 10.24
CA SER A 59 -3.06 -7.10 11.15
C SER A 59 -3.81 -7.49 12.41
N SER A 60 -4.59 -8.58 12.39
CA SER A 60 -5.21 -9.11 13.61
C SER A 60 -4.16 -9.55 14.64
N VAL A 61 -3.05 -10.15 14.19
CA VAL A 61 -1.90 -10.50 15.04
C VAL A 61 -1.19 -9.25 15.52
N ILE A 62 -0.97 -8.27 14.64
CA ILE A 62 -0.37 -6.98 15.01
C ILE A 62 -1.21 -6.28 16.09
N LEU A 63 -2.54 -6.35 16.02
CA LEU A 63 -3.43 -5.79 17.03
C LEU A 63 -3.23 -6.41 18.42
N LEU A 64 -2.95 -7.72 18.49
CA LEU A 64 -2.59 -8.38 19.75
C LEU A 64 -1.29 -7.81 20.34
N PHE A 65 -0.30 -7.58 19.49
CA PHE A 65 0.95 -6.93 19.92
C PHE A 65 0.75 -5.49 20.36
N ILE A 66 -0.12 -4.73 19.69
CA ILE A 66 -0.48 -3.38 20.12
C ILE A 66 -1.08 -3.42 21.53
N PHE A 67 -2.01 -4.33 21.81
CA PHE A 67 -2.54 -4.48 23.17
C PHE A 67 -1.48 -4.88 24.20
N ARG A 68 -0.49 -5.68 23.80
CA ARG A 68 0.66 -6.05 24.64
C ARG A 68 1.57 -4.85 24.93
N LEU A 69 1.83 -4.00 23.92
CA LEU A 69 2.61 -2.76 24.09
C LEU A 69 1.91 -1.80 25.06
N PHE A 70 0.59 -1.59 24.91
CA PHE A 70 -0.18 -0.78 25.85
C PHE A 70 -0.15 -1.35 27.28
N ALA A 71 -0.23 -2.67 27.43
CA ALA A 71 -0.14 -3.32 28.75
C ALA A 71 1.23 -3.06 29.41
N ALA A 72 2.32 -3.20 28.64
CA ALA A 72 3.67 -2.97 29.12
C ALA A 72 3.91 -1.50 29.53
N SER A 73 3.32 -0.55 28.79
CA SER A 73 3.39 0.88 29.10
C SER A 73 2.41 1.34 30.21
N HIS A 74 1.75 0.42 30.93
CA HIS A 74 0.75 0.73 31.97
C HIS A 74 -0.39 1.64 31.48
N ALA A 75 -0.65 1.63 30.17
CA ALA A 75 -1.69 2.42 29.54
C ALA A 75 -3.08 1.75 29.74
N PRO A 76 -4.16 2.54 29.88
CA PRO A 76 -5.49 1.99 30.14
C PRO A 76 -6.00 1.14 28.97
N LEU A 77 -6.33 -0.12 29.24
CA LEU A 77 -6.86 -1.09 28.28
C LEU A 77 -8.38 -1.32 28.40
N GLN A 78 -9.09 -0.43 29.10
CA GLN A 78 -10.53 -0.54 29.40
C GLN A 78 -11.41 -0.58 28.14
N HIS A 79 -10.88 -0.20 26.97
CA HIS A 79 -11.65 -0.08 25.73
C HIS A 79 -11.17 -1.02 24.61
N LYS A 80 -10.47 -2.12 24.94
CA LYS A 80 -10.03 -3.14 23.97
C LYS A 80 -11.13 -3.56 22.99
N GLY A 81 -12.33 -3.89 23.49
CA GLY A 81 -13.46 -4.29 22.65
C GLY A 81 -13.90 -3.21 21.66
N LYS A 82 -13.84 -1.93 22.07
CA LYS A 82 -14.12 -0.81 21.15
C LYS A 82 -13.05 -0.70 20.07
N VAL A 83 -11.78 -0.87 20.41
CA VAL A 83 -10.68 -0.83 19.42
C VAL A 83 -10.84 -1.95 18.38
N VAL A 84 -11.17 -3.17 18.81
CA VAL A 84 -11.45 -4.29 17.89
C VAL A 84 -12.64 -3.97 16.98
N LEU A 85 -13.72 -3.38 17.52
CA LEU A 85 -14.87 -3.00 16.71
C LEU A 85 -14.52 -1.91 15.67
N LEU A 86 -13.75 -0.89 16.07
CA LEU A 86 -13.28 0.15 15.14
C LEU A 86 -12.36 -0.42 14.06
N TYR A 87 -11.53 -1.40 14.41
CA TYR A 87 -10.74 -2.15 13.43
C TYR A 87 -11.63 -2.89 12.44
N LEU A 88 -12.71 -3.55 12.90
CA LEU A 88 -13.67 -4.22 12.01
C LEU A 88 -14.43 -3.24 11.09
N PHE A 89 -14.72 -2.03 11.57
CA PHE A 89 -15.29 -0.96 10.74
C PHE A 89 -14.37 -0.53 9.59
N PHE A 90 -13.07 -0.83 9.68
CA PHE A 90 -12.14 -0.67 8.57
C PHE A 90 -11.99 -1.98 7.77
N ALA A 91 -11.65 -3.08 8.44
CA ALA A 91 -11.25 -4.33 7.81
C ALA A 91 -12.31 -4.92 6.86
N VAL A 92 -13.59 -4.90 7.27
CA VAL A 92 -14.68 -5.46 6.44
C VAL A 92 -14.90 -4.61 5.18
N PRO A 93 -15.09 -3.27 5.28
CA PRO A 93 -15.14 -2.42 4.10
C PRO A 93 -13.88 -2.47 3.24
N PHE A 94 -12.71 -2.61 3.85
CA PHE A 94 -11.43 -2.66 3.14
C PHE A 94 -11.37 -3.84 2.17
N CYS A 95 -11.72 -5.05 2.62
CA CYS A 95 -11.80 -6.22 1.73
C CYS A 95 -12.89 -6.07 0.67
N LEU A 96 -14.06 -5.51 1.02
CA LEU A 96 -15.14 -5.26 0.06
C LEU A 96 -14.69 -4.30 -1.05
N PHE A 97 -14.07 -3.17 -0.69
CA PHE A 97 -13.60 -2.21 -1.68
C PHE A 97 -12.36 -2.70 -2.43
N ALA A 98 -11.53 -3.57 -1.85
CA ALA A 98 -10.45 -4.24 -2.57
C ALA A 98 -10.99 -5.07 -3.76
N TYR A 99 -12.15 -5.71 -3.60
CA TYR A 99 -12.83 -6.41 -4.69
C TYR A 99 -13.44 -5.45 -5.72
N LEU A 100 -14.13 -4.39 -5.27
CA LEU A 100 -14.86 -3.49 -6.16
C LEU A 100 -13.94 -2.52 -6.91
N ILE A 101 -13.09 -1.80 -6.17
CA ILE A 101 -12.26 -0.69 -6.67
C ILE A 101 -10.97 -0.64 -5.82
N ALA A 102 -10.05 -1.56 -6.09
CA ALA A 102 -8.79 -1.72 -5.35
C ALA A 102 -8.02 -0.41 -5.13
N GLU A 103 -7.93 0.43 -6.17
CA GLU A 103 -7.21 1.70 -6.10
C GLU A 103 -7.72 2.66 -5.01
N LEU A 104 -9.01 2.59 -4.68
CA LEU A 104 -9.62 3.48 -3.68
C LEU A 104 -9.95 2.74 -2.39
N ALA A 105 -9.59 1.46 -2.25
CA ALA A 105 -10.00 0.62 -1.15
C ALA A 105 -9.61 1.20 0.22
N THR A 106 -8.34 1.62 0.39
CA THR A 106 -7.89 2.25 1.65
C THR A 106 -8.66 3.53 1.96
N VAL A 107 -8.88 4.40 0.97
CA VAL A 107 -9.52 5.71 1.16
C VAL A 107 -10.99 5.54 1.53
N LEU A 108 -11.73 4.71 0.79
CA LEU A 108 -13.15 4.47 1.02
C LEU A 108 -13.39 3.72 2.33
N ALA A 109 -12.56 2.73 2.63
CA ALA A 109 -12.63 2.03 3.91
C ALA A 109 -12.35 2.97 5.08
N ALA A 110 -11.37 3.88 4.96
CA ALA A 110 -11.09 4.87 5.99
C ALA A 110 -12.23 5.89 6.19
N LEU A 111 -12.84 6.38 5.10
CA LEU A 111 -13.99 7.29 5.18
C LEU A 111 -15.22 6.59 5.79
N LEU A 112 -15.47 5.34 5.42
CA LEU A 112 -16.58 4.57 6.00
C LEU A 112 -16.31 4.23 7.47
N MET A 113 -15.08 3.83 7.81
CA MET A 113 -14.64 3.64 9.19
C MET A 113 -14.89 4.90 10.01
N LEU A 114 -14.53 6.09 9.49
CA LEU A 114 -14.78 7.37 10.17
C LEU A 114 -16.27 7.61 10.41
N ALA A 115 -17.11 7.42 9.38
CA ALA A 115 -18.56 7.61 9.50
C ALA A 115 -19.17 6.66 10.55
N LEU A 116 -18.81 5.38 10.51
CA LEU A 116 -19.25 4.37 11.49
C LEU A 116 -18.73 4.66 12.90
N SER A 117 -17.49 5.12 13.01
CA SER A 117 -16.87 5.50 14.30
C SER A 117 -17.58 6.69 14.93
N ILE A 118 -17.91 7.71 14.13
CA ILE A 118 -18.70 8.86 14.59
C ILE A 118 -20.06 8.37 15.04
N TRP A 119 -20.77 7.59 14.24
CA TRP A 119 -22.09 7.06 14.60
C TRP A 119 -22.07 6.26 15.92
N TYR A 120 -21.06 5.41 16.10
CA TYR A 120 -20.93 4.54 17.27
C TYR A 120 -20.47 5.27 18.54
N LEU A 121 -19.53 6.21 18.43
CA LEU A 121 -18.92 6.92 19.58
C LEU A 121 -19.60 8.25 19.91
N LYS A 122 -20.49 8.74 19.05
CA LYS A 122 -21.18 10.03 19.24
C LYS A 122 -21.96 10.04 20.55
N ARG A 123 -21.68 11.06 21.37
CA ARG A 123 -22.51 11.41 22.52
C ARG A 123 -23.68 12.29 22.06
N ARG A 124 -24.82 12.20 22.73
CA ARG A 124 -26.07 12.89 22.32
C ARG A 124 -25.91 14.41 22.09
N ASP A 125 -24.98 15.06 22.79
CA ASP A 125 -24.78 16.51 22.73
C ASP A 125 -23.66 16.98 21.77
N THR A 126 -23.04 16.09 21.00
CA THR A 126 -21.93 16.46 20.12
C THR A 126 -22.44 17.03 18.78
N ARG A 127 -22.16 18.31 18.50
CA ARG A 127 -22.33 18.92 17.18
C ARG A 127 -21.17 18.51 16.27
N ILE A 128 -21.48 17.99 15.09
CA ILE A 128 -20.48 17.55 14.10
C ILE A 128 -20.38 18.63 13.02
N ASP A 129 -19.19 19.22 12.86
CA ASP A 129 -18.89 20.07 11.71
C ASP A 129 -18.23 19.24 10.60
N LEU A 130 -18.92 19.10 9.47
CA LEU A 130 -18.46 18.33 8.31
C LEU A 130 -17.69 19.19 7.31
N SER A 131 -17.65 20.52 7.48
CA SER A 131 -17.01 21.45 6.54
C SER A 131 -15.56 21.10 6.23
N PRO A 132 -14.71 20.66 7.19
CA PRO A 132 -13.33 20.27 6.91
C PRO A 132 -13.20 18.99 6.06
N TRP A 133 -14.24 18.15 6.06
CA TRP A 133 -14.23 16.84 5.40
C TRP A 133 -14.77 16.88 3.97
N LEU A 134 -15.48 17.94 3.60
CA LEU A 134 -16.08 18.12 2.28
C LEU A 134 -15.10 17.96 1.11
N PRO A 135 -13.86 18.52 1.15
CA PRO A 135 -12.91 18.36 0.05
C PRO A 135 -12.50 16.91 -0.17
N TYR A 136 -12.32 16.14 0.91
CA TYR A 136 -11.96 14.73 0.82
C TYR A 136 -13.11 13.88 0.27
N LEU A 137 -14.35 14.19 0.65
CA LEU A 137 -15.53 13.54 0.11
C LEU A 137 -15.70 13.84 -1.39
N LEU A 138 -15.54 15.09 -1.79
CA LEU A 138 -15.60 15.50 -3.20
C LEU A 138 -14.49 14.81 -4.02
N LEU A 139 -13.28 14.74 -3.49
CA LEU A 139 -12.17 14.04 -4.12
C LEU A 139 -12.47 12.55 -4.31
N ALA A 140 -12.98 11.88 -3.27
CA ALA A 140 -13.36 10.47 -3.34
C ALA A 140 -14.45 10.24 -4.41
N ILE A 141 -15.46 11.12 -4.48
CA ILE A 141 -16.52 11.06 -5.49
C ILE A 141 -15.94 11.23 -6.90
N LEU A 142 -15.08 12.24 -7.13
CA LEU A 142 -14.48 12.49 -8.44
C LEU A 142 -13.58 11.35 -8.91
N LEU A 143 -12.87 10.68 -8.01
CA LEU A 143 -12.06 9.49 -8.33
C LEU A 143 -12.91 8.26 -8.63
N LEU A 144 -14.09 8.16 -8.02
CA LEU A 144 -15.04 7.06 -8.23
C LEU A 144 -15.86 7.18 -9.51
N LEU A 145 -16.24 8.41 -9.87
CA LEU A 145 -17.24 8.66 -10.91
C LEU A 145 -16.86 8.07 -12.29
N PRO A 146 -15.61 8.18 -12.77
CA PRO A 146 -15.21 7.55 -14.02
C PRO A 146 -15.22 6.02 -13.98
N LYS A 147 -15.16 5.41 -12.80
CA LYS A 147 -15.17 3.94 -12.66
C LYS A 147 -16.57 3.36 -12.59
N LEU A 148 -17.52 4.14 -12.05
CA LEU A 148 -18.92 3.76 -11.97
C LEU A 148 -19.68 4.07 -13.27
N PHE A 149 -19.21 5.06 -14.04
CA PHE A 149 -19.90 5.52 -15.24
C PHE A 149 -19.05 5.32 -16.51
N ASN A 150 -19.28 4.19 -17.19
CA ASN A 150 -18.57 3.79 -18.42
C ASN A 150 -18.49 4.87 -19.52
N PRO A 151 -19.56 5.66 -19.81
CA PRO A 151 -19.46 6.72 -20.82
C PRO A 151 -18.42 7.78 -20.46
N LEU A 152 -18.32 8.16 -19.18
CA LEU A 152 -17.32 9.11 -18.73
C LEU A 152 -15.92 8.50 -18.82
N SER A 153 -15.75 7.24 -18.41
CA SER A 153 -14.49 6.50 -18.51
C SER A 153 -13.90 6.52 -19.92
N ARG A 154 -14.76 6.28 -20.93
CA ARG A 154 -14.39 6.32 -22.35
C ARG A 154 -14.07 7.73 -22.81
N TRP A 155 -14.84 8.71 -22.37
CA TRP A 155 -14.62 10.11 -22.75
C TRP A 155 -13.30 10.67 -22.24
N ILE A 156 -12.86 10.26 -21.05
CA ILE A 156 -11.56 10.64 -20.48
C ILE A 156 -10.45 9.63 -20.79
N GLY A 157 -10.74 8.53 -21.48
CA GLY A 157 -9.85 7.38 -21.62
C GLY A 157 -8.87 7.45 -22.78
N TRP A 158 -8.50 8.65 -23.22
CA TRP A 158 -7.63 8.82 -24.39
C TRP A 158 -6.20 8.35 -24.06
N ASP A 159 -5.70 7.44 -24.89
CA ASP A 159 -4.35 6.91 -24.80
C ASP A 159 -3.37 7.80 -25.57
N VAL A 160 -2.27 8.17 -24.91
CA VAL A 160 -1.09 8.74 -25.56
C VAL A 160 -0.04 7.64 -25.64
N GLY A 161 0.12 7.08 -26.83
CA GLY A 161 1.06 6.00 -27.11
C GLY A 161 2.39 6.50 -27.67
N PHE A 162 3.47 5.86 -27.26
CA PHE A 162 4.81 5.97 -27.84
C PHE A 162 5.16 4.60 -28.38
N ALA A 163 5.22 4.51 -29.71
CA ALA A 163 5.67 3.31 -30.39
C ALA A 163 7.20 3.30 -30.47
N ASP A 164 7.78 2.12 -30.32
CA ASP A 164 9.21 1.85 -30.55
C ASP A 164 10.15 2.87 -29.88
N LEU A 165 10.05 2.98 -28.55
CA LEU A 165 10.85 3.91 -27.77
C LEU A 165 12.34 3.66 -28.03
N PHE A 166 13.02 4.66 -28.59
CA PHE A 166 14.45 4.63 -28.89
C PHE A 166 14.89 3.45 -29.79
N GLY A 167 14.00 2.90 -30.62
CA GLY A 167 14.32 1.76 -31.50
C GLY A 167 14.51 0.43 -30.77
N SER A 168 13.98 0.32 -29.54
CA SER A 168 14.13 -0.86 -28.68
C SER A 168 13.05 -1.93 -28.87
N GLY A 169 12.03 -1.69 -29.70
CA GLY A 169 10.84 -2.54 -29.81
C GLY A 169 9.83 -2.37 -28.67
N ILE A 170 10.14 -1.56 -27.65
CA ILE A 170 9.26 -1.33 -26.50
C ILE A 170 8.27 -0.21 -26.83
N SER A 171 6.98 -0.52 -26.82
CA SER A 171 5.90 0.46 -26.97
C SER A 171 5.17 0.66 -25.65
N THR A 172 4.88 1.90 -25.28
CA THR A 172 4.17 2.25 -24.03
C THR A 172 3.02 3.19 -24.33
N SER A 173 1.95 3.14 -23.54
CA SER A 173 0.91 4.18 -23.55
C SER A 173 0.61 4.65 -22.14
N PHE A 174 0.10 5.88 -22.02
CA PHE A 174 -0.45 6.36 -20.76
C PHE A 174 -1.75 7.14 -21.00
N LYS A 175 -2.62 7.15 -19.97
CA LYS A 175 -3.93 7.81 -19.99
C LYS A 175 -3.92 9.03 -19.07
N PRO A 176 -3.49 10.22 -19.55
CA PRO A 176 -3.29 11.39 -18.68
C PRO A 176 -4.57 11.84 -17.99
N MET A 177 -5.70 11.75 -18.68
CA MET A 177 -6.99 12.21 -18.18
C MET A 177 -7.62 11.26 -17.13
N GLN A 178 -7.14 10.01 -17.06
CA GLN A 178 -7.52 9.05 -16.01
C GLN A 178 -6.58 9.12 -14.79
N SER A 179 -5.57 9.98 -14.82
CA SER A 179 -4.67 10.17 -13.69
C SER A 179 -5.40 10.81 -12.49
N PRO A 180 -5.13 10.37 -11.25
CA PRO A 180 -5.66 11.03 -10.05
C PRO A 180 -5.37 12.53 -9.97
N LEU A 181 -4.34 13.03 -10.68
CA LEU A 181 -3.91 14.43 -10.67
C LEU A 181 -5.07 15.40 -10.96
N ILE A 182 -5.92 15.09 -11.93
CA ILE A 182 -7.00 16.00 -12.35
C ILE A 182 -8.04 16.20 -11.23
N PRO A 183 -8.63 15.13 -10.65
CA PRO A 183 -9.45 15.26 -9.44
C PRO A 183 -8.81 16.06 -8.32
N PHE A 184 -7.50 15.87 -8.05
CA PHE A 184 -6.77 16.64 -7.04
C PHE A 184 -6.72 18.14 -7.38
N LEU A 185 -6.44 18.50 -8.63
CA LEU A 185 -6.42 19.89 -9.07
C LEU A 185 -7.82 20.51 -8.97
N ILE A 186 -8.86 19.84 -9.47
CA ILE A 186 -10.24 20.35 -9.44
C ILE A 186 -10.68 20.66 -8.00
N VAL A 187 -10.46 19.73 -7.07
CA VAL A 187 -10.82 19.93 -5.66
C VAL A 187 -9.96 21.02 -5.02
N GLY A 188 -8.65 21.00 -5.26
CA GLY A 188 -7.72 22.00 -4.71
C GLY A 188 -8.06 23.43 -5.14
N PHE A 189 -8.27 23.65 -6.44
CA PHE A 189 -8.72 24.94 -6.97
C PHE A 189 -10.12 25.31 -6.46
N GLY A 190 -11.04 24.35 -6.39
CA GLY A 190 -12.38 24.58 -5.85
C GLY A 190 -12.36 25.09 -4.39
N VAL A 191 -11.53 24.47 -3.54
CA VAL A 191 -11.36 24.92 -2.15
C VAL A 191 -10.70 26.30 -2.09
N ALA A 192 -9.68 26.56 -2.91
CA ALA A 192 -9.00 27.84 -2.95
C ALA A 192 -9.93 28.99 -3.37
N LEU A 193 -10.80 28.76 -4.38
CA LEU A 193 -11.83 29.72 -4.80
C LEU A 193 -12.87 29.94 -3.69
N TYR A 194 -13.36 28.86 -3.06
CA TYR A 194 -14.34 28.96 -1.99
C TYR A 194 -13.81 29.70 -0.76
N LYS A 195 -12.56 29.46 -0.37
CA LYS A 195 -11.90 30.14 0.75
C LYS A 195 -11.25 31.48 0.39
N LYS A 196 -11.32 31.90 -0.88
CA LYS A 196 -10.65 33.10 -1.41
C LYS A 196 -9.16 33.14 -1.04
N SER A 197 -8.49 31.99 -1.12
CA SER A 197 -7.07 31.89 -0.78
C SER A 197 -6.24 32.64 -1.81
N PRO A 198 -5.32 33.54 -1.40
CA PRO A 198 -4.51 34.33 -2.32
C PRO A 198 -3.39 33.51 -2.99
N SER A 199 -3.07 32.33 -2.47
CA SER A 199 -2.10 31.42 -3.07
C SER A 199 -2.49 29.94 -2.86
N LEU A 200 -2.01 29.08 -3.76
CA LEU A 200 -2.27 27.64 -3.76
C LEU A 200 -1.19 26.82 -3.02
N TYR A 201 -0.15 27.48 -2.47
CA TYR A 201 0.97 26.85 -1.76
C TYR A 201 1.54 25.58 -2.45
N LEU A 202 1.63 25.60 -3.79
CA LEU A 202 2.05 24.44 -4.60
C LEU A 202 3.53 24.06 -4.43
N GLY A 203 4.36 24.93 -3.84
CA GLY A 203 5.79 24.72 -3.70
C GLY A 203 6.15 23.43 -2.96
N ASP A 204 5.45 23.13 -1.86
CA ASP A 204 5.72 21.91 -1.08
C ASP A 204 5.20 20.65 -1.79
N ALA A 205 4.07 20.77 -2.49
CA ALA A 205 3.56 19.68 -3.32
C ALA A 205 4.55 19.35 -4.46
N PHE A 206 5.10 20.37 -5.12
CA PHE A 206 6.08 20.19 -6.19
C PHE A 206 7.39 19.57 -5.68
N LYS A 207 7.92 20.04 -4.54
CA LYS A 207 9.07 19.39 -3.88
C LYS A 207 8.81 17.92 -3.58
N LYS A 208 7.59 17.59 -3.11
CA LYS A 208 7.21 16.21 -2.83
C LYS A 208 7.14 15.35 -4.09
N ILE A 209 6.60 15.89 -5.19
CA ILE A 209 6.60 15.23 -6.51
C ILE A 209 8.05 14.98 -6.96
N LEU A 210 8.94 15.95 -6.83
CA LEU A 210 10.34 15.81 -7.22
C LEU A 210 11.05 14.73 -6.40
N ASN A 211 10.82 14.68 -5.09
CA ASN A 211 11.38 13.64 -4.23
C ASN A 211 10.89 12.24 -4.65
N VAL A 212 9.58 12.10 -4.94
CA VAL A 212 9.03 10.83 -5.42
C VAL A 212 9.63 10.45 -6.77
N PHE A 213 9.80 11.42 -7.69
CA PHE A 213 10.40 11.19 -9.01
C PHE A 213 11.86 10.71 -8.91
N VAL A 214 12.69 11.38 -8.10
CA VAL A 214 14.10 11.03 -7.90
C VAL A 214 14.28 9.60 -7.36
N VAL A 215 13.29 9.08 -6.64
CA VAL A 215 13.32 7.71 -6.12
C VAL A 215 12.71 6.70 -7.10
N LEU A 216 11.54 7.00 -7.69
CA LEU A 216 10.84 6.06 -8.58
C LEU A 216 11.54 5.90 -9.93
N PHE A 217 12.10 6.96 -10.51
CA PHE A 217 12.71 6.90 -11.83
C PHE A 217 13.89 5.91 -11.88
N PRO A 218 14.90 5.99 -10.98
CA PRO A 218 15.97 5.00 -10.93
C PRO A 218 15.47 3.61 -10.57
N SER A 219 14.48 3.49 -9.68
CA SER A 219 13.94 2.19 -9.26
C SER A 219 13.28 1.44 -10.43
N ILE A 220 12.46 2.14 -11.21
CA ILE A 220 11.83 1.58 -12.41
C ILE A 220 12.90 1.27 -13.46
N ALA A 221 13.90 2.14 -13.65
CA ALA A 221 15.00 1.89 -14.57
C ALA A 221 15.79 0.62 -14.19
N VAL A 222 16.13 0.43 -12.92
CA VAL A 222 16.80 -0.78 -12.42
C VAL A 222 15.91 -2.00 -12.62
N ALA A 223 14.61 -1.94 -12.31
CA ALA A 223 13.70 -3.05 -12.54
C ALA A 223 13.62 -3.43 -14.03
N GLN A 224 13.52 -2.45 -14.92
CA GLN A 224 13.51 -2.68 -16.38
C GLN A 224 14.85 -3.25 -16.87
N LEU A 225 15.98 -2.78 -16.32
CA LEU A 225 17.28 -3.37 -16.60
C LEU A 225 17.36 -4.82 -16.10
N MET A 226 16.85 -5.12 -14.91
CA MET A 226 16.84 -6.49 -14.37
C MET A 226 15.99 -7.42 -15.25
N ILE A 227 14.81 -6.99 -15.68
CA ILE A 227 13.89 -7.76 -16.54
C ILE A 227 14.48 -7.98 -17.93
N ASN A 228 15.03 -6.94 -18.57
CA ASN A 228 15.53 -6.99 -19.95
C ASN A 228 17.04 -7.27 -20.03
N SER A 229 17.69 -7.56 -18.90
CA SER A 229 19.08 -8.04 -18.88
C SER A 229 19.17 -9.47 -19.38
N GLY A 230 20.38 -9.91 -19.74
CA GLY A 230 20.63 -11.32 -20.02
C GLY A 230 20.44 -11.74 -21.49
N VAL A 231 21.09 -11.03 -22.41
CA VAL A 231 21.12 -11.41 -23.84
C VAL A 231 21.96 -12.69 -24.06
N THR A 232 23.04 -12.85 -23.30
CA THR A 232 24.00 -13.97 -23.43
C THR A 232 24.11 -14.86 -22.19
N GLN A 233 23.56 -14.41 -21.05
CA GLN A 233 23.54 -15.10 -19.75
C GLN A 233 22.15 -14.93 -19.12
N PRO A 234 21.75 -15.75 -18.13
CA PRO A 234 20.50 -15.56 -17.43
C PRO A 234 20.34 -14.12 -16.93
N SER A 235 19.13 -13.57 -17.06
CA SER A 235 18.83 -12.24 -16.52
C SER A 235 19.02 -12.24 -14.99
N MET A 236 19.21 -11.06 -14.39
CA MET A 236 19.30 -10.97 -12.93
C MET A 236 18.03 -11.52 -12.26
N ILE A 237 16.87 -11.34 -12.88
CA ILE A 237 15.59 -11.89 -12.43
C ILE A 237 15.62 -13.41 -12.45
N GLN A 238 16.06 -14.02 -13.56
CA GLN A 238 16.12 -15.47 -13.69
C GLN A 238 17.07 -16.07 -12.65
N TYR A 239 18.26 -15.50 -12.46
CA TYR A 239 19.22 -15.97 -11.46
C TYR A 239 18.68 -15.89 -10.02
N ILE A 240 18.05 -14.78 -9.65
CA ILE A 240 17.41 -14.64 -8.33
C ILE A 240 16.30 -15.67 -8.15
N SER A 241 15.53 -15.92 -9.21
CA SER A 241 14.37 -16.82 -9.18
C SER A 241 14.79 -18.29 -9.10
N GLU A 242 15.89 -18.67 -9.74
CA GLU A 242 16.52 -20.00 -9.61
C GLU A 242 17.03 -20.24 -8.19
N LEU A 243 17.61 -19.23 -7.53
CA LEU A 243 18.00 -19.35 -6.12
C LEU A 243 16.78 -19.47 -5.20
N GLN A 244 15.73 -18.69 -5.47
CA GLN A 244 14.49 -18.69 -4.70
C GLN A 244 13.71 -20.00 -4.87
N SER A 245 13.72 -20.59 -6.06
CA SER A 245 13.05 -21.86 -6.35
C SER A 245 13.67 -23.05 -5.60
N GLY A 246 14.90 -22.92 -5.11
CA GLY A 246 15.51 -23.90 -4.21
C GLY A 246 14.71 -24.19 -2.92
N LEU A 247 13.80 -23.28 -2.53
CA LEU A 247 12.87 -23.49 -1.40
C LEU A 247 11.69 -24.42 -1.73
N GLY A 248 11.44 -24.72 -3.01
CA GLY A 248 10.37 -25.60 -3.45
C GLY A 248 9.00 -25.18 -2.93
N SER A 249 8.23 -26.14 -2.42
CA SER A 249 6.88 -25.93 -1.89
C SER A 249 6.81 -24.97 -0.69
N PHE A 250 7.93 -24.72 0.01
CA PHE A 250 7.98 -23.79 1.14
C PHE A 250 8.21 -22.34 0.73
N TYR A 251 8.43 -22.06 -0.56
CA TYR A 251 8.66 -20.71 -1.06
C TYR A 251 7.60 -19.66 -0.64
N PRO A 252 6.28 -19.97 -0.56
CA PRO A 252 5.27 -19.02 -0.10
C PRO A 252 5.53 -18.46 1.31
N LEU A 253 6.28 -19.17 2.16
CA LEU A 253 6.69 -18.65 3.46
C LEU A 253 7.74 -17.54 3.33
N MET A 254 8.57 -17.56 2.30
CA MET A 254 9.63 -16.58 2.04
C MET A 254 9.14 -15.39 1.20
N ALA A 255 8.21 -15.60 0.27
CA ALA A 255 7.67 -14.56 -0.62
C ALA A 255 7.31 -13.24 0.08
N PRO A 256 6.56 -13.21 1.21
CA PRO A 256 6.23 -11.96 1.87
C PRO A 256 7.45 -11.33 2.58
N PHE A 257 8.47 -12.10 2.96
CA PHE A 257 9.71 -11.52 3.51
C PHE A 257 10.53 -10.79 2.46
N VAL A 258 10.51 -11.23 1.19
CA VAL A 258 11.12 -10.46 0.09
C VAL A 258 10.47 -9.09 -0.03
N GLY A 259 9.13 -9.04 0.05
CA GLY A 259 8.37 -7.80 0.12
C GLY A 259 8.81 -6.91 1.29
N VAL A 260 8.89 -7.49 2.50
CA VAL A 260 9.34 -6.78 3.71
C VAL A 260 10.72 -6.19 3.52
N VAL A 261 11.68 -6.94 2.99
CA VAL A 261 13.06 -6.47 2.76
C VAL A 261 13.07 -5.27 1.81
N GLY A 262 12.32 -5.37 0.70
CA GLY A 262 12.23 -4.25 -0.25
C GLY A 262 11.63 -3.00 0.37
N ALA A 263 10.58 -3.13 1.19
CA ALA A 263 9.97 -1.98 1.86
C ALA A 263 10.79 -1.46 3.05
N PHE A 264 11.52 -2.33 3.75
CA PHE A 264 12.42 -1.94 4.82
C PHE A 264 13.53 -1.01 4.31
N ILE A 265 14.12 -1.33 3.15
CA ILE A 265 15.17 -0.54 2.50
C ILE A 265 14.59 0.76 1.92
N THR A 266 13.43 0.69 1.26
CA THR A 266 12.94 1.79 0.40
C THR A 266 11.89 2.68 1.06
N GLY A 267 11.19 2.21 2.09
CA GLY A 267 10.05 2.90 2.69
C GLY A 267 8.83 2.99 1.79
N SER A 268 8.71 2.12 0.79
CA SER A 268 7.60 2.15 -0.15
C SER A 268 7.20 0.76 -0.63
N THR A 269 5.92 0.45 -0.48
CA THR A 269 5.30 -0.74 -1.09
C THR A 269 5.44 -0.73 -2.61
N THR A 270 5.30 0.45 -3.24
CA THR A 270 5.41 0.60 -4.70
C THR A 270 6.82 0.27 -5.17
N ILE A 271 7.85 0.84 -4.55
CA ILE A 271 9.24 0.59 -4.94
C ILE A 271 9.59 -0.87 -4.72
N SER A 272 9.21 -1.45 -3.56
CA SER A 272 9.45 -2.87 -3.27
C SER A 272 8.87 -3.78 -4.36
N ASN A 273 7.63 -3.50 -4.80
CA ASN A 273 6.98 -4.27 -5.86
C ASN A 273 7.65 -4.06 -7.23
N VAL A 274 8.04 -2.83 -7.58
CA VAL A 274 8.77 -2.56 -8.83
C VAL A 274 10.07 -3.38 -8.87
N VAL A 275 10.82 -3.42 -7.77
CA VAL A 275 12.15 -4.06 -7.72
C VAL A 275 12.06 -5.58 -7.68
N PHE A 276 11.15 -6.14 -6.88
CA PHE A 276 11.12 -7.59 -6.61
C PHE A 276 9.93 -8.33 -7.23
N GLY A 277 8.92 -7.63 -7.76
CA GLY A 277 7.73 -8.27 -8.33
C GLY A 277 8.06 -9.22 -9.48
N ALA A 278 9.05 -8.88 -10.31
CA ALA A 278 9.44 -9.71 -11.44
C ALA A 278 10.08 -11.05 -11.02
N SER A 279 10.96 -11.05 -10.01
CA SER A 279 11.53 -12.31 -9.50
C SER A 279 10.51 -13.16 -8.75
N GLN A 280 9.52 -12.53 -8.10
CA GLN A 280 8.40 -13.25 -7.49
C GLN A 280 7.53 -13.94 -8.54
N LEU A 281 7.22 -13.25 -9.64
CA LEU A 281 6.47 -13.81 -10.76
C LEU A 281 7.22 -14.98 -11.41
N GLU A 282 8.50 -14.79 -11.73
CA GLU A 282 9.35 -15.81 -12.35
C GLU A 282 9.53 -17.03 -11.43
N THR A 283 9.75 -16.81 -10.12
CA THR A 283 9.85 -17.93 -9.15
C THR A 283 8.56 -18.72 -9.06
N ALA A 284 7.40 -18.05 -9.09
CA ALA A 284 6.11 -18.73 -9.11
C ALA A 284 5.97 -19.62 -10.35
N GLN A 285 6.43 -19.15 -11.51
CA GLN A 285 6.41 -19.91 -12.77
C GLN A 285 7.37 -21.11 -12.72
N LEU A 286 8.61 -20.93 -12.24
CA LEU A 286 9.58 -22.01 -12.09
C LEU A 286 9.10 -23.12 -11.14
N LEU A 287 8.35 -22.75 -10.08
CA LEU A 287 7.78 -23.68 -9.11
C LEU A 287 6.38 -24.20 -9.49
N ALA A 288 5.85 -23.80 -10.65
CA ALA A 288 4.48 -24.10 -11.08
C ALA A 288 3.42 -23.73 -10.02
N MET A 289 3.63 -22.62 -9.31
CA MET A 289 2.70 -22.06 -8.32
C MET A 289 1.85 -20.94 -8.95
N GLU A 290 0.65 -20.73 -8.41
CA GLU A 290 -0.24 -19.67 -8.89
C GLU A 290 0.38 -18.27 -8.67
N PRO A 291 0.71 -17.52 -9.75
CA PRO A 291 1.42 -16.25 -9.63
C PRO A 291 0.68 -15.19 -8.83
N VAL A 292 -0.65 -15.20 -8.92
CA VAL A 292 -1.52 -14.27 -8.17
C VAL A 292 -1.29 -14.41 -6.66
N VAL A 293 -1.09 -15.63 -6.16
CA VAL A 293 -0.86 -15.86 -4.73
C VAL A 293 0.51 -15.34 -4.31
N ILE A 294 1.57 -15.68 -5.05
CA ILE A 294 2.93 -15.24 -4.75
C ILE A 294 3.06 -13.71 -4.84
N LEU A 295 2.47 -13.08 -5.85
CA LEU A 295 2.45 -11.62 -5.97
C LEU A 295 1.61 -10.95 -4.88
N SER A 296 0.53 -11.58 -4.41
CA SER A 296 -0.23 -11.08 -3.26
C SER A 296 0.60 -11.14 -1.97
N LEU A 297 1.41 -12.18 -1.78
CA LEU A 297 2.33 -12.32 -0.64
C LEU A 297 3.43 -11.26 -0.68
N GLN A 298 4.07 -11.07 -1.84
CA GLN A 298 5.03 -9.99 -2.06
C GLN A 298 4.42 -8.63 -1.70
N HIS A 299 3.21 -8.36 -2.20
CA HIS A 299 2.51 -7.11 -1.98
C HIS A 299 2.15 -6.87 -0.51
N THR A 300 1.59 -7.87 0.18
CA THR A 300 1.29 -7.83 1.62
C THR A 300 2.55 -7.66 2.45
N GLY A 301 3.61 -8.40 2.13
CA GLY A 301 4.91 -8.28 2.78
C GLY A 301 5.51 -6.89 2.64
N ALA A 302 5.47 -6.33 1.43
CA ALA A 302 5.91 -4.97 1.17
C ALA A 302 5.12 -3.95 1.99
N ALA A 303 3.81 -4.12 2.13
CA ALA A 303 3.02 -3.24 2.99
C ALA A 303 3.49 -3.35 4.46
N LEU A 304 3.54 -4.57 5.02
CA LEU A 304 3.97 -4.82 6.39
C LEU A 304 5.38 -4.29 6.71
N GLY A 305 6.31 -4.35 5.74
CA GLY A 305 7.68 -3.84 5.90
C GLY A 305 7.77 -2.33 6.16
N ASN A 306 6.77 -1.54 5.78
CA ASN A 306 6.73 -0.10 6.09
C ASN A 306 6.71 0.17 7.61
N SER A 307 6.17 -0.76 8.41
CA SER A 307 6.10 -0.63 9.87
C SER A 307 7.47 -0.65 10.56
N ILE A 308 8.50 -1.18 9.89
CA ILE A 308 9.88 -1.31 10.39
C ILE A 308 10.89 -0.52 9.56
N CYS A 309 10.46 0.17 8.50
CA CYS A 309 11.35 0.95 7.66
C CYS A 309 11.97 2.12 8.43
N LEU A 310 13.29 2.28 8.33
CA LEU A 310 14.01 3.36 9.00
C LEU A 310 13.60 4.75 8.50
N PHE A 311 13.24 4.88 7.22
CA PHE A 311 12.75 6.15 6.66
C PHE A 311 11.44 6.58 7.34
N ASN A 312 10.48 5.65 7.47
CA ASN A 312 9.18 5.92 8.10
C ASN A 312 9.35 6.16 9.62
N ILE A 313 10.22 5.40 10.28
CA ILE A 313 10.57 5.60 11.69
C ILE A 313 11.15 6.99 11.91
N ASN A 314 12.13 7.40 11.11
CA ASN A 314 12.77 8.71 11.23
C ASN A 314 11.77 9.84 10.99
N ALA A 315 10.93 9.72 9.97
CA ALA A 315 9.88 10.70 9.69
C ALA A 315 8.91 10.85 10.87
N ALA A 316 8.33 9.74 11.36
CA ALA A 316 7.40 9.77 12.48
C ALA A 316 8.04 10.28 13.78
N ALA A 317 9.27 9.85 14.05
CA ALA A 317 10.00 10.25 15.25
C ALA A 317 10.43 11.73 15.22
N SER A 318 10.74 12.30 14.06
CA SER A 318 11.03 13.75 13.93
C SER A 318 9.83 14.62 14.31
N ILE A 319 8.62 14.21 13.93
CA ILE A 319 7.37 14.90 14.28
C ILE A 319 7.10 14.78 15.78
N ALA A 320 7.41 13.61 16.36
CA ALA A 320 7.23 13.34 17.79
C ALA A 320 8.39 13.83 18.67
N ASN A 321 9.41 14.49 18.09
CA ASN A 321 10.64 14.91 18.74
C ASN A 321 11.35 13.79 19.55
N LEU A 322 11.35 12.58 18.98
CA LEU A 322 11.95 11.40 19.57
C LEU A 322 13.40 11.23 19.12
N GLN A 323 14.28 10.93 20.08
CA GLN A 323 15.69 10.59 19.84
C GLN A 323 15.94 9.08 19.81
N ASN A 324 15.04 8.28 20.39
CA ASN A 324 15.22 6.83 20.55
C ASN A 324 14.51 6.02 19.45
N TYR A 325 15.08 6.02 18.24
CA TYR A 325 14.58 5.24 17.10
C TYR A 325 14.69 3.73 17.30
N ARG A 326 15.70 3.29 18.07
CA ARG A 326 15.97 1.88 18.36
C ARG A 326 14.79 1.22 19.06
N GLN A 327 14.18 1.90 20.04
CA GLN A 327 13.04 1.35 20.78
C GLN A 327 11.80 1.21 19.88
N VAL A 328 11.56 2.17 18.97
CA VAL A 328 10.47 2.09 17.99
C VAL A 328 10.66 0.88 17.07
N LEU A 329 11.88 0.68 16.54
CA LEU A 329 12.19 -0.49 15.71
C LEU A 329 12.00 -1.79 16.50
N ALA A 330 12.49 -1.86 17.74
CA ALA A 330 12.36 -3.05 18.59
C ALA A 330 10.89 -3.41 18.88
N ASN A 331 10.04 -2.40 19.12
CA ASN A 331 8.61 -2.59 19.35
C ASN A 331 7.89 -3.11 18.10
N ASN A 332 8.36 -2.73 16.90
CA ASN A 332 7.67 -3.02 15.65
C ASN A 332 8.18 -4.28 14.94
N LEU A 333 9.45 -4.68 15.18
CA LEU A 333 10.09 -5.79 14.50
C LEU A 333 9.35 -7.12 14.72
N LEU A 334 9.08 -7.48 15.98
CA LEU A 334 8.42 -8.74 16.29
C LEU A 334 6.97 -8.79 15.74
N PRO A 335 6.11 -7.77 15.91
CA PRO A 335 4.79 -7.74 15.28
C PRO A 335 4.86 -7.88 13.75
N ALA A 336 5.79 -7.18 13.09
CA ALA A 336 5.96 -7.24 11.64
C ALA A 336 6.35 -8.65 11.19
N VAL A 337 7.36 -9.27 11.81
CA VAL A 337 7.79 -10.64 11.50
C VAL A 337 6.66 -11.65 11.72
N CYS A 338 5.93 -11.56 12.83
CA CYS A 338 4.80 -12.44 13.09
C CYS A 338 3.65 -12.26 12.09
N GLY A 339 3.33 -11.01 11.73
CA GLY A 339 2.33 -10.70 10.70
C GLY A 339 2.72 -11.24 9.33
N THR A 340 3.98 -11.07 8.93
CA THR A 340 4.54 -11.56 7.67
C THR A 340 4.54 -13.08 7.62
N LEU A 341 4.94 -13.75 8.72
CA LEU A 341 4.90 -15.21 8.81
C LEU A 341 3.47 -15.74 8.70
N LEU A 342 2.50 -15.10 9.35
CA LEU A 342 1.09 -15.48 9.22
C LEU A 342 0.61 -15.33 7.77
N ALA A 343 0.95 -14.22 7.09
CA ALA A 343 0.62 -14.05 5.68
C ALA A 343 1.21 -15.18 4.82
N GLY A 344 2.48 -15.54 5.03
CA GLY A 344 3.14 -16.65 4.36
C GLY A 344 2.46 -18.00 4.60
N LEU A 345 2.09 -18.31 5.84
CA LEU A 345 1.37 -19.55 6.20
C LEU A 345 -0.01 -19.62 5.53
N LEU A 346 -0.73 -18.50 5.50
CA LEU A 346 -2.04 -18.42 4.85
C LEU A 346 -1.91 -18.58 3.32
N GLY A 347 -0.91 -17.95 2.70
CA GLY A 347 -0.64 -18.11 1.28
C GLY A 347 -0.20 -19.52 0.89
N LEU A 348 0.62 -20.16 1.74
CA LEU A 348 0.96 -21.58 1.58
C LEU A 348 -0.28 -22.46 1.67
N GLY A 349 -1.14 -22.24 2.68
CA GLY A 349 -2.40 -22.96 2.83
C GLY A 349 -3.34 -22.76 1.64
N LEU A 350 -3.39 -21.56 1.07
CA LEU A 350 -4.19 -21.26 -0.12
C LEU A 350 -3.68 -22.03 -1.35
N LEU A 351 -2.36 -22.12 -1.55
CA LEU A 351 -1.78 -22.88 -2.66
C LEU A 351 -2.03 -24.38 -2.56
N PHE A 352 -2.16 -24.93 -1.35
CA PHE A 352 -2.56 -26.33 -1.17
C PHE A 352 -4.04 -26.61 -1.52
N LEU A 353 -4.88 -25.57 -1.58
CA LEU A 353 -6.31 -25.70 -1.89
C LEU A 353 -6.63 -25.52 -3.39
N LEU A 354 -5.67 -25.03 -4.18
CA LEU A 354 -5.79 -24.79 -5.62
C LEU A 354 -5.27 -25.98 -6.43
#